data_AF-A0A3C1A6R0-F1
#
_entry.id   AF-A0A3C1A6R0-F1
#
_cell.length_a   1.000
_cell.length_b   1.000
_cell.length_c   1.000
_cell.angle_alpha   90.00
_cell.angle_beta   90.00
_cell.angle_gamma   90.00
#
_symmetry.space_group_name_H-M   'P 1'
#
loop_
_entity.id
_entity.type
_entity.pdbx_description
1 polymer ?
#
loop_
_entity_poly.entity_id
_entity_poly.type
_entity_poly.pdbx_seq_one_letter_code
_entity_poly.pdbx_strand_id
1 'polypeptide(L)'
;MINIIDIGSNTIRLVTYDKGKVVSNFGVNSDIISDTKNGILSGCGIEKLCDAILYLIKKRENEEIYAFGTYAMRVLRNKEEVEKRVFEKTGINIDILSGKQEAEYDFYGLLGTILPKESGIGVDLGGGSAQILIFDKGKLTTSLSRPIGCKRVKNRFSKGKEVTKAEQVKIREYIQKNLKLRRGKKCEKIYMMGGTAKAALRLYRFLEGENADIIKTAELDRVITFIEEADEKILKKVLRARYDNIIVGIIIMREIAEIFGAKNIHIKRCGVRDGYVLKIEQKKKAI
;
A
#
# COMPACT_ATOMS: atom_id res chain seq x y z
N MET A 1 -19.98 15.29 -1.46
CA MET A 1 -18.62 14.87 -1.03
C MET A 1 -18.67 13.42 -0.58
N ILE A 2 -17.53 12.72 -0.64
CA ILE A 2 -17.39 11.33 -0.17
C ILE A 2 -16.23 11.29 0.83
N ASN A 3 -16.50 10.91 2.07
CA ASN A 3 -15.49 10.75 3.11
C ASN A 3 -15.17 9.27 3.30
N ILE A 4 -13.89 8.90 3.24
CA ILE A 4 -13.46 7.52 3.34
C ILE A 4 -12.36 7.36 4.40
N ILE A 5 -12.56 6.44 5.33
CA ILE A 5 -11.53 5.89 6.21
C ILE A 5 -10.92 4.64 5.56
N ASP A 6 -9.65 4.72 5.18
CA ASP A 6 -8.81 3.62 4.70
C ASP A 6 -7.98 3.07 5.87
N ILE A 7 -8.30 1.83 6.29
CA ILE A 7 -7.61 1.13 7.38
C ILE A 7 -6.54 0.21 6.79
N GLY A 8 -5.33 0.76 6.67
CA GLY A 8 -4.15 0.08 6.13
C GLY A 8 -3.19 -0.45 7.18
N SER A 9 -2.19 -1.23 6.73
CA SER A 9 -1.15 -1.83 7.57
C SER A 9 -0.17 -0.85 8.23
N ASN A 10 0.04 0.30 7.60
CA ASN A 10 1.02 1.29 8.07
C ASN A 10 0.36 2.55 8.59
N THR A 11 -0.84 2.87 8.11
CA THR A 11 -1.53 4.13 8.40
C THR A 11 -3.03 3.94 8.26
N ILE A 12 -3.80 4.64 9.07
CA ILE A 12 -5.24 4.81 8.90
C ILE A 12 -5.46 6.24 8.38
N ARG A 13 -6.27 6.42 7.34
CA ARG A 13 -6.48 7.73 6.71
C ARG A 13 -7.94 8.07 6.52
N LEU A 14 -8.32 9.29 6.87
CA LEU A 14 -9.58 9.89 6.45
C LEU A 14 -9.32 10.82 5.26
N VAL A 15 -9.96 10.53 4.13
CA VAL A 15 -9.77 11.25 2.88
C VAL A 15 -11.13 11.69 2.37
N THR A 16 -11.23 12.98 2.05
CA THR A 16 -12.46 13.56 1.48
C THR A 16 -12.25 13.77 -0.01
N TYR A 17 -13.22 13.28 -0.78
CA TYR A 17 -13.31 13.46 -2.22
C TYR A 17 -14.46 14.41 -2.55
N ASP A 18 -14.18 15.40 -3.40
CA ASP A 18 -15.18 16.23 -4.04
C ASP A 18 -15.03 16.13 -5.57
N LYS A 19 -16.10 15.72 -6.25
CA LYS A 19 -16.11 15.48 -7.71
C LYS A 19 -14.88 14.67 -8.20
N GLY A 20 -14.57 13.58 -7.48
CA GLY A 20 -13.43 12.70 -7.78
C GLY A 20 -12.04 13.25 -7.37
N LYS A 21 -11.94 14.46 -6.82
CA LYS A 21 -10.67 15.07 -6.39
C LYS A 21 -10.51 15.01 -4.89
N VAL A 22 -9.30 14.70 -4.42
CA VAL A 22 -8.97 14.75 -2.99
C VAL A 22 -8.89 16.20 -2.53
N VAL A 23 -9.73 16.58 -1.56
CA VAL A 23 -9.75 17.93 -0.96
C VAL A 23 -9.19 17.97 0.45
N SER A 24 -9.11 16.83 1.14
CA SER A 24 -8.43 16.71 2.42
C SER A 24 -7.93 15.29 2.67
N ASN A 25 -6.88 15.18 3.48
CA ASN A 25 -6.27 13.89 3.81
C ASN A 25 -5.64 13.97 5.20
N PHE A 26 -6.31 13.38 6.18
CA PHE A 26 -5.81 13.22 7.55
C PHE A 26 -5.34 11.79 7.73
N GLY A 27 -4.26 11.59 8.48
CA GLY A 27 -3.73 10.26 8.70
C GLY A 27 -3.04 10.10 10.04
N VAL A 28 -3.16 8.89 10.58
CA VAL A 28 -2.47 8.43 11.79
C VAL A 28 -1.71 7.14 11.48
N ASN A 29 -0.75 6.78 12.33
CA ASN A 29 -0.04 5.51 12.21
C ASN A 29 -0.98 4.34 12.52
N SER A 30 -0.72 3.18 11.90
CA SER A 30 -1.47 1.95 12.16
C SER A 30 -0.59 0.94 12.87
N ASP A 31 -1.04 0.54 14.06
CA ASP A 31 -0.38 -0.44 14.91
C ASP A 31 -1.00 -1.83 14.81
N ILE A 32 -1.99 -2.04 13.93
CA ILE A 32 -2.73 -3.31 13.79
C ILE A 32 -1.77 -4.49 13.62
N ILE A 33 -0.79 -4.39 12.71
CA ILE A 33 0.17 -5.49 12.48
C ILE A 33 1.07 -5.74 13.70
N SER A 34 1.50 -4.69 14.41
CA SER A 34 2.39 -4.81 15.56
C SER A 34 1.66 -5.35 16.80
N ASP A 35 0.39 -5.00 16.97
CA ASP A 35 -0.44 -5.40 18.11
C ASP A 35 -1.19 -6.73 17.87
N THR A 36 -0.92 -7.39 16.74
CA THR A 36 -1.46 -8.70 16.38
C THR A 36 -0.49 -9.82 16.74
N LYS A 37 -0.93 -10.77 17.57
CA LYS A 37 -0.19 -12.00 17.90
C LYS A 37 -0.99 -13.22 17.46
N ASN A 38 -0.36 -14.17 16.79
CA ASN A 38 -1.02 -15.39 16.26
C ASN A 38 -2.28 -15.10 15.41
N GLY A 39 -2.30 -13.95 14.73
CA GLY A 39 -3.44 -13.50 13.93
C GLY A 39 -4.57 -12.88 14.75
N ILE A 40 -4.42 -12.71 16.06
CA ILE A 40 -5.41 -12.09 16.94
C ILE A 40 -4.95 -10.67 17.28
N LEU A 41 -5.78 -9.67 17.00
CA LEU A 41 -5.54 -8.30 17.44
C LEU A 41 -5.88 -8.22 18.94
N SER A 42 -4.93 -7.80 19.76
CA SER A 42 -5.14 -7.66 21.20
C SER A 42 -6.22 -6.64 21.54
N GLY A 43 -6.86 -6.76 22.71
CA GLY A 43 -7.85 -5.79 23.17
C GLY A 43 -7.32 -4.34 23.21
N CYS A 44 -6.07 -4.15 23.62
CA CYS A 44 -5.40 -2.85 23.54
C CYS A 44 -5.24 -2.36 22.09
N GLY A 45 -4.91 -3.25 21.16
CA GLY A 45 -4.85 -2.93 19.72
C GLY A 45 -6.21 -2.54 19.14
N ILE A 46 -7.30 -3.18 19.58
CA ILE A 46 -8.68 -2.80 19.20
C ILE A 46 -8.99 -1.40 19.73
N GLU A 47 -8.68 -1.12 21.01
CA GLU A 47 -8.90 0.21 21.59
C GLU A 47 -8.15 1.31 20.83
N LYS A 48 -6.87 1.10 20.51
CA LYS A 48 -6.09 2.04 19.68
C LYS A 48 -6.69 2.25 18.29
N LEU A 49 -7.21 1.20 17.66
CA LEU A 49 -7.91 1.30 16.37
C LEU A 49 -9.17 2.16 16.50
N CYS A 50 -9.98 1.93 17.53
CA CYS A 50 -11.18 2.74 17.80
C CYS A 50 -10.81 4.21 18.07
N ASP A 51 -9.80 4.48 18.89
CA ASP A 51 -9.37 5.84 19.21
C ASP A 51 -8.86 6.58 17.97
N ALA A 52 -8.12 5.88 17.11
CA ALA A 52 -7.68 6.41 15.82
C ALA A 52 -8.87 6.76 14.90
N ILE A 53 -9.88 5.89 14.83
CA ILE A 53 -11.09 6.12 14.05
C ILE A 53 -11.88 7.31 14.61
N LEU A 54 -12.12 7.37 15.92
CA LEU A 54 -12.80 8.49 16.59
C LEU A 54 -12.08 9.82 16.36
N TYR A 55 -10.75 9.84 16.48
CA TYR A 55 -9.95 11.02 16.19
C TYR A 55 -10.14 11.52 14.76
N LEU A 56 -10.24 10.61 13.79
CA LEU A 56 -10.44 10.96 12.39
C LEU A 56 -11.87 11.43 12.12
N ILE A 57 -12.89 10.74 12.65
CA ILE A 57 -14.31 11.11 12.47
C ILE A 57 -14.57 12.54 12.97
N LYS A 58 -13.93 12.97 14.08
CA LYS A 58 -14.00 14.35 14.58
C LYS A 58 -13.55 15.42 13.58
N LYS A 59 -12.86 15.06 12.49
CA LYS A 59 -12.49 16.02 11.43
C LYS A 59 -13.64 16.28 10.45
N ARG A 60 -14.69 15.45 10.46
CA ARG A 60 -15.85 15.47 9.56
C ARG A 60 -17.11 15.14 10.35
N GLU A 61 -17.31 15.84 11.46
CA GLU A 61 -18.49 15.64 12.32
C GLU A 61 -19.79 15.87 11.53
N ASN A 62 -20.79 15.01 11.76
CA ASN A 62 -22.09 15.04 11.10
C ASN A 62 -22.08 14.79 9.58
N GLU A 63 -20.97 14.30 9.02
CA GLU A 63 -20.90 13.86 7.63
C GLU A 63 -20.95 12.33 7.52
N GLU A 64 -21.51 11.83 6.41
CA GLU A 64 -21.45 10.40 6.09
C GLU A 64 -20.01 9.97 5.82
N ILE A 65 -19.54 8.94 6.52
CA ILE A 65 -18.20 8.39 6.41
C ILE A 65 -18.29 6.90 6.06
N TYR A 66 -17.64 6.52 4.96
CA TYR A 66 -17.43 5.13 4.59
C TYR A 66 -16.09 4.65 5.16
N ALA A 67 -15.97 3.39 5.55
CA ALA A 67 -14.71 2.82 5.95
C ALA A 67 -14.45 1.49 5.26
N PHE A 68 -13.20 1.23 4.90
CA PHE A 68 -12.78 -0.08 4.43
C PHE A 68 -11.46 -0.51 5.05
N GLY A 69 -11.29 -1.82 5.22
CA GLY A 69 -10.09 -2.45 5.73
C GLY A 69 -9.40 -3.28 4.66
N THR A 70 -8.07 -3.19 4.58
CA THR A 70 -7.26 -3.98 3.64
C THR A 70 -6.62 -5.18 4.35
N TYR A 71 -5.44 -5.60 3.88
CA TYR A 71 -4.69 -6.74 4.43
C TYR A 71 -4.63 -6.77 5.96
N ALA A 72 -4.40 -5.64 6.63
CA ALA A 72 -4.22 -5.58 8.08
C ALA A 72 -5.45 -6.08 8.86
N MET A 73 -6.65 -5.77 8.36
CA MET A 73 -7.92 -6.24 8.94
C MET A 73 -8.27 -7.65 8.45
N ARG A 74 -8.07 -7.90 7.15
CA ARG A 74 -8.44 -9.16 6.49
C ARG A 74 -7.77 -10.41 7.09
N VAL A 75 -6.54 -10.28 7.61
CA VAL A 75 -5.78 -11.41 8.16
C VAL A 75 -6.05 -11.69 9.64
N LEU A 76 -6.88 -10.88 10.30
CA LEU A 76 -7.24 -11.09 11.69
C LEU A 76 -8.18 -12.30 11.81
N ARG A 77 -7.84 -13.21 12.72
CA ARG A 77 -8.67 -14.37 13.10
C ARG A 77 -9.87 -13.94 13.93
N ASN A 78 -9.74 -12.86 14.70
CA ASN A 78 -10.83 -12.27 15.48
C ASN A 78 -11.47 -11.05 14.79
N LYS A 79 -11.45 -10.96 13.45
CA LYS A 79 -11.97 -9.81 12.70
C LYS A 79 -13.41 -9.43 13.07
N GLU A 80 -14.27 -10.41 13.31
CA GLU A 80 -15.68 -10.20 13.70
C GLU A 80 -15.81 -9.49 15.07
N GLU A 81 -14.95 -9.85 16.03
CA GLU A 81 -14.85 -9.16 17.32
C GLU A 81 -14.39 -7.71 17.13
N VAL A 82 -13.38 -7.51 16.27
CA VAL A 82 -12.85 -6.17 15.98
C VAL A 82 -13.92 -5.31 15.30
N GLU A 83 -14.60 -5.81 14.28
CA GLU A 83 -15.68 -5.11 13.57
C GLU A 83 -16.81 -4.73 14.52
N LYS A 84 -17.25 -5.67 15.36
CA LYS A 84 -18.29 -5.43 16.37
C LYS A 84 -17.88 -4.30 17.32
N ARG A 85 -16.69 -4.37 17.92
CA ARG A 85 -16.22 -3.37 18.89
C ARG A 85 -15.98 -2.00 18.26
N VAL A 86 -15.49 -1.95 17.02
CA VAL A 86 -15.38 -0.69 16.29
C VAL A 86 -16.76 -0.09 16.05
N PHE A 87 -17.72 -0.89 15.59
CA PHE A 87 -19.07 -0.41 15.35
C PHE A 87 -19.74 0.09 16.64
N GLU A 88 -19.65 -0.66 17.74
CA GLU A 88 -20.20 -0.26 19.05
C GLU A 88 -19.60 1.05 19.57
N LYS A 89 -18.29 1.26 19.39
CA LYS A 89 -17.59 2.43 19.95
C LYS A 89 -17.62 3.64 19.04
N THR A 90 -17.73 3.47 17.72
CA THR A 90 -17.57 4.57 16.75
C THR A 90 -18.73 4.73 15.77
N GLY A 91 -19.69 3.80 15.73
CA GLY A 91 -20.78 3.77 14.76
C GLY A 91 -20.35 3.46 13.32
N ILE A 92 -19.07 3.11 13.07
CA ILE A 92 -18.54 2.88 11.73
C ILE A 92 -18.58 1.40 11.39
N ASN A 93 -19.21 1.08 10.25
CA ASN A 93 -19.09 -0.21 9.62
C ASN A 93 -17.85 -0.24 8.73
N ILE A 94 -16.98 -1.23 8.94
CA ILE A 94 -15.77 -1.44 8.15
C ILE A 94 -16.06 -2.46 7.04
N ASP A 95 -15.91 -2.06 5.78
CA ASP A 95 -15.90 -2.99 4.66
C ASP A 95 -14.52 -3.66 4.52
N ILE A 96 -14.36 -4.88 5.06
CA ILE A 96 -13.10 -5.62 4.93
C ILE A 96 -12.98 -6.19 3.51
N LEU A 97 -12.13 -5.57 2.70
CA LEU A 97 -11.92 -5.96 1.32
C LEU A 97 -11.20 -7.30 1.24
N SER A 98 -11.67 -8.21 0.39
CA SER A 98 -10.88 -9.35 -0.06
C SER A 98 -9.64 -8.87 -0.83
N GLY A 99 -8.61 -9.72 -0.92
CA GLY A 99 -7.43 -9.40 -1.72
C GLY A 99 -7.73 -9.21 -3.21
N LYS A 100 -8.80 -9.84 -3.71
CA LYS A 100 -9.29 -9.66 -5.09
C LYS A 100 -9.97 -8.31 -5.27
N GLN A 101 -10.87 -7.91 -4.38
CA GLN A 101 -11.50 -6.59 -4.42
C GLN A 101 -10.49 -5.45 -4.31
N GLU A 102 -9.51 -5.59 -3.40
CA GLU A 102 -8.42 -4.62 -3.26
C GLU A 102 -7.67 -4.44 -4.59
N ALA A 103 -7.28 -5.55 -5.23
CA ALA A 103 -6.60 -5.54 -6.53
C ALA A 103 -7.47 -4.98 -7.67
N GLU A 104 -8.77 -5.27 -7.69
CA GLU A 104 -9.72 -4.70 -8.65
C GLU A 104 -9.85 -3.18 -8.48
N TYR A 105 -9.95 -2.69 -7.25
CA TYR A 105 -10.02 -1.26 -6.97
C TYR A 105 -8.69 -0.55 -7.27
N ASP A 106 -7.54 -1.17 -6.99
CA ASP A 106 -6.24 -0.69 -7.43
C ASP A 106 -6.18 -0.55 -8.96
N PHE A 107 -6.72 -1.54 -9.68
CA PHE A 107 -6.76 -1.50 -11.14
C PHE A 107 -7.64 -0.39 -11.68
N TYR A 108 -8.83 -0.16 -11.10
CA TYR A 108 -9.69 0.95 -11.50
C TYR A 108 -9.04 2.30 -11.26
N GLY A 109 -8.34 2.47 -10.14
CA GLY A 109 -7.53 3.66 -9.88
C GLY A 109 -6.41 3.82 -10.92
N LEU A 110 -5.71 2.74 -11.27
CA LEU A 110 -4.65 2.76 -12.26
C LEU A 110 -5.14 3.13 -13.66
N LEU A 111 -6.27 2.56 -14.10
CA LEU A 111 -6.87 2.81 -15.41
C LEU A 111 -7.10 4.30 -15.68
N GLY A 112 -7.49 5.07 -14.66
CA GLY A 112 -7.66 6.52 -14.77
C GLY A 112 -6.37 7.32 -14.99
N THR A 113 -5.20 6.67 -14.95
CA THR A 113 -3.88 7.33 -15.03
C THR A 113 -3.00 6.86 -16.20
N ILE A 114 -3.49 5.92 -17.00
CA ILE A 114 -2.76 5.31 -18.12
C ILE A 114 -3.51 5.53 -19.44
N LEU A 115 -2.87 5.22 -20.57
CA LEU A 115 -3.51 5.44 -21.86
C LEU A 115 -4.70 4.47 -22.07
N PRO A 116 -5.77 4.90 -22.76
CA PRO A 116 -6.85 4.01 -23.13
C PRO A 116 -6.34 2.79 -23.89
N LYS A 117 -6.89 1.61 -23.56
CA LYS A 117 -6.50 0.32 -24.15
C LYS A 117 -5.03 -0.05 -23.98
N GLU A 118 -4.32 0.56 -23.03
CA GLU A 118 -2.96 0.15 -22.72
C GLU A 118 -2.91 -1.27 -22.13
N SER A 119 -1.80 -1.96 -22.39
CA SER A 119 -1.47 -3.28 -21.86
C SER A 119 -0.25 -3.16 -20.96
N GLY A 120 -0.24 -3.84 -19.82
CA GLY A 120 0.88 -3.71 -18.90
C GLY A 120 0.69 -4.43 -17.58
N ILE A 121 1.50 -4.01 -16.62
CA ILE A 121 1.54 -4.57 -15.27
C ILE A 121 1.48 -3.44 -14.27
N GLY A 122 0.51 -3.53 -13.36
CA GLY A 122 0.35 -2.67 -12.20
C GLY A 122 0.73 -3.41 -10.93
N VAL A 123 1.33 -2.72 -9.97
CA VAL A 123 1.71 -3.29 -8.68
C VAL A 123 1.39 -2.27 -7.59
N ASP A 124 0.48 -2.57 -6.66
CA ASP A 124 0.36 -1.78 -5.43
C ASP A 124 1.21 -2.42 -4.34
N LEU A 125 2.19 -1.67 -3.82
CA LEU A 125 3.03 -2.11 -2.71
C LEU A 125 2.59 -1.47 -1.40
N GLY A 126 1.83 -2.24 -0.63
CA GLY A 126 1.40 -1.94 0.73
C GLY A 126 2.38 -2.38 1.82
N GLY A 127 1.97 -2.19 3.07
CA GLY A 127 2.73 -2.64 4.25
C GLY A 127 2.56 -4.13 4.55
N GLY A 128 1.38 -4.69 4.28
CA GLY A 128 1.06 -6.09 4.57
C GLY A 128 1.06 -7.01 3.35
N SER A 129 0.65 -6.50 2.19
CA SER A 129 0.59 -7.22 0.92
C SER A 129 1.15 -6.40 -0.24
N ALA A 130 1.34 -7.08 -1.37
CA ALA A 130 1.48 -6.45 -2.67
C ALA A 130 0.42 -7.03 -3.62
N GLN A 131 -0.25 -6.16 -4.36
CA GLN A 131 -1.21 -6.48 -5.39
C GLN A 131 -0.49 -6.46 -6.73
N ILE A 132 -0.69 -7.48 -7.56
CA ILE A 132 -0.09 -7.60 -8.89
C ILE A 132 -1.22 -7.71 -9.89
N LEU A 133 -1.24 -6.79 -10.85
CA LEU A 133 -2.30 -6.58 -11.82
C LEU A 133 -1.70 -6.76 -13.21
N ILE A 134 -2.16 -7.74 -13.97
CA ILE A 134 -1.78 -7.91 -15.38
C ILE A 134 -3.00 -7.53 -16.20
N PHE A 135 -2.83 -6.60 -17.12
CA PHE A 135 -3.91 -6.11 -17.95
C PHE A 135 -3.53 -6.07 -19.43
N ASP A 136 -4.53 -6.20 -20.27
CA ASP A 136 -4.40 -6.19 -21.72
C ASP A 136 -5.55 -5.40 -22.34
N LYS A 137 -5.24 -4.49 -23.25
CA LYS A 137 -6.23 -3.64 -23.95
C LYS A 137 -7.20 -2.94 -22.98
N GLY A 138 -6.68 -2.45 -21.86
CA GLY A 138 -7.46 -1.77 -20.81
C GLY A 138 -8.33 -2.69 -19.96
N LYS A 139 -8.18 -4.02 -20.05
CA LYS A 139 -8.93 -4.99 -19.24
C LYS A 139 -8.03 -5.78 -18.31
N LEU A 140 -8.45 -5.95 -17.06
CA LEU A 140 -7.75 -6.79 -16.08
C LEU A 140 -7.83 -8.26 -16.50
N THR A 141 -6.68 -8.87 -16.72
CA THR A 141 -6.58 -10.30 -17.13
C THR A 141 -6.16 -11.19 -15.96
N THR A 142 -5.41 -10.65 -15.01
CA THR A 142 -4.98 -11.38 -13.81
C THR A 142 -4.80 -10.40 -12.66
N SER A 143 -5.30 -10.78 -11.48
CA SER A 143 -5.11 -10.04 -10.23
C SER A 143 -4.63 -11.00 -9.15
N LEU A 144 -3.54 -10.67 -8.48
CA LEU A 144 -2.97 -11.46 -7.39
C LEU A 144 -2.72 -10.58 -6.17
N SER A 145 -3.02 -11.09 -4.98
CA SER A 145 -2.65 -10.46 -3.71
C SER A 145 -1.64 -11.36 -2.99
N ARG A 146 -0.40 -10.89 -2.83
CA ARG A 146 0.70 -11.65 -2.22
C ARG A 146 1.05 -11.07 -0.84
N PRO A 147 1.23 -11.90 0.20
CA PRO A 147 1.52 -11.45 1.56
C PRO A 147 3.00 -11.07 1.74
N ILE A 148 3.48 -10.14 0.91
CA ILE A 148 4.87 -9.71 0.80
C ILE A 148 5.05 -8.21 1.04
N GLY A 149 4.09 -7.54 1.70
CA GLY A 149 4.20 -6.10 1.97
C GLY A 149 5.41 -5.76 2.84
N CYS A 150 5.93 -4.54 2.71
CA CYS A 150 7.23 -4.16 3.27
C CYS A 150 7.32 -4.28 4.80
N LYS A 151 6.29 -3.85 5.55
CA LYS A 151 6.25 -3.96 7.03
C LYS A 151 6.18 -5.42 7.47
N ARG A 152 5.38 -6.25 6.77
CA ARG A 152 5.28 -7.68 7.05
C ARG A 152 6.61 -8.40 6.83
N VAL A 153 7.26 -8.12 5.71
CA VAL A 153 8.54 -8.74 5.36
C VAL A 153 9.63 -8.27 6.31
N LYS A 154 9.68 -6.97 6.66
CA LYS A 154 10.61 -6.46 7.67
C LYS A 154 10.43 -7.21 8.99
N ASN A 155 9.23 -7.22 9.57
CA ASN A 155 8.98 -7.87 10.86
C ASN A 155 9.34 -9.37 10.89
N ARG A 156 9.35 -10.03 9.73
CA ARG A 156 9.74 -11.44 9.60
C ARG A 156 11.26 -11.64 9.61
N PHE A 157 12.02 -10.75 8.99
CA PHE A 157 13.45 -10.96 8.72
C PHE A 157 14.39 -10.03 9.47
N SER A 158 13.91 -8.87 9.94
CA SER A 158 14.73 -7.86 10.59
C SER A 158 13.98 -7.27 11.79
N LYS A 159 14.54 -7.50 12.98
CA LYS A 159 14.08 -6.91 14.25
C LYS A 159 14.91 -5.69 14.65
N GLY A 160 16.02 -5.45 13.97
CA GLY A 160 16.90 -4.32 14.19
C GLY A 160 16.32 -3.01 13.65
N LYS A 161 16.98 -1.91 14.03
CA LYS A 161 16.69 -0.59 13.49
C LYS A 161 16.91 -0.56 11.97
N GLU A 162 18.01 -1.17 11.53
CA GLU A 162 18.46 -1.26 10.15
C GLU A 162 18.39 -2.69 9.61
N VAL A 163 18.28 -2.81 8.28
CA VAL A 163 18.23 -4.10 7.58
C VAL A 163 19.63 -4.47 7.11
N THR A 164 20.25 -5.45 7.75
CA THR A 164 21.63 -5.86 7.45
C THR A 164 21.76 -6.49 6.07
N LYS A 165 22.95 -6.49 5.46
CA LYS A 165 23.18 -7.13 4.15
C LYS A 165 22.76 -8.61 4.11
N ALA A 166 23.03 -9.36 5.18
CA ALA A 166 22.61 -10.76 5.30
C ALA A 166 21.07 -10.90 5.35
N GLU A 167 20.36 -9.99 6.03
CA GLU A 167 18.90 -9.95 6.01
C GLU A 167 18.35 -9.57 4.62
N GLN A 168 19.01 -8.65 3.91
CA GLN A 168 18.60 -8.29 2.54
C GLN A 168 18.67 -9.48 1.57
N VAL A 169 19.72 -10.32 1.66
CA VAL A 169 19.83 -11.56 0.87
C VAL A 169 18.65 -12.49 1.16
N LYS A 170 18.37 -12.77 2.43
CA LYS A 170 17.23 -13.61 2.85
C LYS A 170 15.88 -13.05 2.38
N ILE A 171 15.73 -11.73 2.41
CA ILE A 171 14.53 -11.05 1.91
C ILE A 171 14.40 -11.26 0.40
N ARG A 172 15.45 -11.05 -0.40
CA ARG A 172 15.42 -11.27 -1.85
C ARG A 172 14.98 -12.70 -2.18
N GLU A 173 15.60 -13.70 -1.56
CA GLU A 173 15.26 -15.11 -1.73
C GLU A 173 13.79 -15.40 -1.35
N TYR A 174 13.33 -14.84 -0.24
CA TYR A 174 11.94 -14.98 0.20
C TYR A 174 10.97 -14.40 -0.83
N ILE A 175 11.25 -13.21 -1.35
CA ILE A 175 10.40 -12.56 -2.35
C ILE A 175 10.37 -13.39 -3.64
N GLN A 176 11.51 -13.81 -4.17
CA GLN A 176 11.59 -14.67 -5.36
C GLN A 176 10.81 -15.99 -5.17
N LYS A 177 10.91 -16.62 -4.00
CA LYS A 177 10.15 -17.85 -3.69
C LYS A 177 8.63 -17.62 -3.64
N ASN A 178 8.19 -16.52 -3.05
CA ASN A 178 6.75 -16.19 -2.90
C ASN A 178 6.14 -15.58 -4.17
N LEU A 179 6.97 -15.06 -5.07
CA LEU A 179 6.62 -14.51 -6.36
C LEU A 179 6.95 -15.45 -7.52
N LYS A 180 7.02 -16.77 -7.30
CA LYS A 180 7.05 -17.77 -8.38
C LYS A 180 5.76 -17.71 -9.21
N LEU A 181 5.62 -16.64 -9.97
CA LEU A 181 4.65 -16.47 -11.03
C LEU A 181 5.17 -17.35 -12.16
N ARG A 182 4.33 -18.29 -12.64
CA ARG A 182 4.63 -18.99 -13.90
C ARG A 182 4.92 -17.91 -14.93
N ARG A 183 6.16 -17.87 -15.45
CA ARG A 183 6.73 -16.85 -16.37
C ARG A 183 5.63 -16.15 -17.16
N GLY A 184 5.13 -15.05 -16.59
CA GLY A 184 4.05 -14.26 -17.16
C GLY A 184 4.62 -13.19 -18.08
N LYS A 185 3.72 -12.52 -18.80
CA LYS A 185 3.97 -11.36 -19.69
C LYS A 185 5.20 -10.56 -19.23
N LYS A 186 6.25 -10.52 -20.06
CA LYS A 186 7.36 -9.59 -19.86
C LYS A 186 6.89 -8.19 -20.25
N CYS A 187 7.32 -7.18 -19.50
CA CYS A 187 6.95 -5.80 -19.76
C CYS A 187 8.14 -4.89 -19.40
N GLU A 188 8.65 -4.14 -20.38
CA GLU A 188 9.81 -3.26 -20.16
C GLU A 188 9.53 -2.12 -19.18
N LYS A 189 8.24 -1.76 -19.03
CA LYS A 189 7.76 -0.77 -18.07
C LYS A 189 6.70 -1.36 -17.15
N ILE A 190 6.71 -0.99 -15.88
CA ILE A 190 5.64 -1.36 -14.93
C ILE A 190 5.15 -0.14 -14.18
N TYR A 191 3.89 -0.20 -13.75
CA TYR A 191 3.27 0.81 -12.92
C TYR A 191 3.30 0.37 -11.47
N MET A 192 3.88 1.19 -10.59
CA MET A 192 3.89 0.93 -9.15
C MET A 192 3.09 1.99 -8.39
N MET A 193 2.31 1.53 -7.42
CA MET A 193 1.38 2.29 -6.59
C MET A 193 1.69 2.04 -5.11
N GLY A 194 0.90 2.67 -4.24
CA GLY A 194 1.07 2.53 -2.80
C GLY A 194 2.08 3.50 -2.18
N GLY A 195 2.02 3.59 -0.86
CA GLY A 195 2.83 4.57 -0.11
C GLY A 195 4.33 4.27 -0.13
N THR A 196 4.73 3.01 -0.31
CA THR A 196 6.13 2.58 -0.37
C THR A 196 6.76 3.01 -1.70
N ALA A 197 6.11 2.74 -2.83
CA ALA A 197 6.54 3.17 -4.15
C ALA A 197 6.67 4.71 -4.22
N LYS A 198 5.70 5.44 -3.66
CA LYS A 198 5.74 6.91 -3.56
C LYS A 198 6.90 7.40 -2.68
N ALA A 199 7.30 6.66 -1.65
CA ALA A 199 8.44 7.00 -0.81
C ALA A 199 9.77 6.75 -1.52
N ALA A 200 9.90 5.63 -2.23
CA ALA A 200 11.05 5.34 -3.08
C ALA A 200 11.24 6.43 -4.15
N LEU A 201 10.15 6.91 -4.79
CA LEU A 201 10.24 8.02 -5.74
C LEU A 201 10.75 9.32 -5.10
N ARG A 202 10.26 9.68 -3.90
CA ARG A 202 10.73 10.89 -3.21
C ARG A 202 12.23 10.83 -2.93
N LEU A 203 12.71 9.66 -2.51
CA LEU A 203 14.13 9.44 -2.28
C LEU A 203 14.92 9.47 -3.59
N TYR A 204 14.41 8.84 -4.65
CA TYR A 204 15.07 8.84 -5.95
C TYR A 204 15.19 10.26 -6.53
N ARG A 205 14.15 11.09 -6.41
CA ARG A 205 14.19 12.52 -6.79
C ARG A 205 15.16 13.34 -5.94
N PHE A 206 15.32 12.98 -4.67
CA PHE A 206 16.32 13.61 -3.82
C PHE A 206 17.75 13.32 -4.32
N LEU A 207 17.99 12.16 -4.94
CA LEU A 207 19.29 11.74 -5.47
C LEU A 207 19.57 12.26 -6.88
N GLU A 208 18.60 12.13 -7.78
CA GLU A 208 18.78 12.32 -9.23
C GLU A 208 18.18 13.63 -9.74
N GLY A 209 17.48 14.39 -8.87
CA GLY A 209 16.81 15.64 -9.20
C GLY A 209 15.28 15.54 -9.28
N GLU A 210 14.61 16.68 -9.11
CA GLU A 210 13.16 16.74 -8.89
C GLU A 210 12.31 16.21 -10.05
N ASN A 211 12.85 16.24 -11.27
CA ASN A 211 12.17 15.80 -12.50
C ASN A 211 12.22 14.28 -12.72
N ALA A 212 12.85 13.52 -11.82
CA ALA A 212 12.88 12.08 -11.90
C ALA A 212 11.50 11.47 -11.60
N ASP A 213 10.79 11.05 -12.66
CA ASP A 213 9.45 10.45 -12.59
C ASP A 213 9.45 8.93 -12.81
N ILE A 214 10.57 8.41 -13.31
CA ILE A 214 10.78 7.01 -13.65
C ILE A 214 12.00 6.52 -12.88
N ILE A 215 11.83 5.47 -12.09
CA ILE A 215 12.93 4.81 -11.41
C ILE A 215 13.44 3.70 -12.33
N LYS A 216 14.73 3.74 -12.68
CA LYS A 216 15.37 2.66 -13.43
C LYS A 216 15.62 1.48 -12.48
N THR A 217 15.25 0.27 -12.89
CA THR A 217 15.41 -0.94 -12.04
C THR A 217 16.87 -1.14 -11.62
N ALA A 218 17.82 -0.87 -12.52
CA ALA A 218 19.25 -0.97 -12.27
C ALA A 218 19.78 -0.02 -11.17
N GLU A 219 19.08 1.09 -10.89
CA GLU A 219 19.48 2.06 -9.88
C GLU A 219 19.00 1.70 -8.47
N LEU A 220 18.08 0.74 -8.32
CA LEU A 220 17.47 0.44 -7.01
C LEU A 220 18.49 -0.04 -5.97
N ASP A 221 19.52 -0.80 -6.37
CA ASP A 221 20.58 -1.21 -5.44
C ASP A 221 21.44 0.00 -5.01
N ARG A 222 21.71 0.96 -5.92
CA ARG A 222 22.39 2.23 -5.59
C ARG A 222 21.57 3.07 -4.60
N VAL A 223 20.24 3.10 -4.76
CA VAL A 223 19.36 3.77 -3.79
C VAL A 223 19.43 3.11 -2.41
N ILE A 224 19.53 1.77 -2.34
CA ILE A 224 19.73 1.06 -1.05
C ILE A 224 21.06 1.47 -0.42
N THR A 225 22.16 1.45 -1.17
CA THR A 225 23.48 1.87 -0.66
C THR A 225 23.44 3.29 -0.13
N PHE A 226 22.81 4.22 -0.86
CA PHE A 226 22.63 5.59 -0.38
C PHE A 226 21.89 5.67 0.97
N ILE A 227 20.84 4.87 1.17
CA ILE A 227 20.10 4.88 2.45
C ILE A 227 20.98 4.44 3.61
N GLU A 228 21.87 3.47 3.39
CA GLU A 228 22.76 2.95 4.43
C GLU A 228 23.85 3.95 4.84
N GLU A 229 24.23 4.86 3.94
CA GLU A 229 25.30 5.84 4.16
C GLU A 229 24.78 7.23 4.58
N ALA A 230 23.53 7.55 4.26
CA ALA A 230 22.96 8.88 4.48
C ALA A 230 22.60 9.17 5.94
N ASP A 231 22.61 10.46 6.30
CA ASP A 231 22.19 10.91 7.63
C ASP A 231 20.73 10.54 7.94
N GLU A 232 20.54 9.89 9.09
CA GLU A 232 19.25 9.38 9.54
C GLU A 232 18.18 10.49 9.67
N LYS A 233 18.55 11.71 10.10
CA LYS A 233 17.59 12.81 10.25
C LYS A 233 17.08 13.26 8.89
N ILE A 234 17.95 13.32 7.88
CA ILE A 234 17.56 13.63 6.49
C ILE A 234 16.60 12.55 5.98
N LEU A 235 16.96 11.28 6.12
CA LEU A 235 16.13 10.17 5.67
C LEU A 235 14.75 10.15 6.33
N LYS A 236 14.68 10.38 7.65
CA LYS A 236 13.39 10.48 8.37
C LYS A 236 12.53 11.63 7.86
N LYS A 237 13.13 12.77 7.50
CA LYS A 237 12.41 13.91 6.91
C LYS A 237 11.82 13.57 5.52
N VAL A 238 12.60 12.92 4.66
CA VAL A 238 12.19 12.56 3.29
C VAL A 238 11.18 11.41 3.26
N LEU A 239 11.43 10.37 4.06
CA LEU A 239 10.68 9.12 4.03
C LEU A 239 9.50 9.09 5.01
N ARG A 240 9.54 9.90 6.09
CA ARG A 240 8.49 10.00 7.12
C ARG A 240 8.16 8.61 7.70
N ALA A 241 6.88 8.27 7.84
CA ALA A 241 6.38 6.96 8.30
C ALA A 241 6.73 5.76 7.38
N ARG A 242 7.59 5.94 6.37
CA ARG A 242 8.12 4.85 5.53
C ARG A 242 9.59 4.57 5.80
N TYR A 243 10.28 5.39 6.61
CA TYR A 243 11.71 5.26 6.93
C TYR A 243 12.06 3.82 7.32
N ASP A 244 11.38 3.27 8.32
CA ASP A 244 11.74 1.95 8.86
C ASP A 244 11.65 0.82 7.84
N ASN A 245 10.77 0.92 6.84
CA ASN A 245 10.45 -0.17 5.93
C ASN A 245 10.94 0.08 4.49
N ILE A 246 11.68 1.16 4.23
CA ILE A 246 11.99 1.60 2.86
C ILE A 246 12.93 0.62 2.15
N ILE A 247 13.98 0.13 2.82
CA ILE A 247 14.96 -0.79 2.22
C ILE A 247 14.26 -2.06 1.76
N VAL A 248 13.44 -2.65 2.63
CA VAL A 248 12.61 -3.82 2.29
C VAL A 248 11.66 -3.51 1.14
N GLY A 249 11.05 -2.32 1.14
CA GLY A 249 10.20 -1.84 0.05
C GLY A 249 10.92 -1.79 -1.30
N ILE A 250 12.12 -1.21 -1.35
CA ILE A 250 12.94 -1.10 -2.56
C ILE A 250 13.39 -2.48 -3.04
N ILE A 251 13.77 -3.38 -2.13
CA ILE A 251 14.08 -4.77 -2.48
C ILE A 251 12.87 -5.43 -3.15
N ILE A 252 11.68 -5.32 -2.57
CA ILE A 252 10.46 -5.89 -3.17
C ILE A 252 10.18 -5.29 -4.55
N MET A 253 10.34 -3.97 -4.70
CA MET A 253 10.15 -3.29 -5.98
C MET A 253 11.11 -3.83 -7.05
N ARG A 254 12.39 -3.99 -6.70
CA ARG A 254 13.44 -4.54 -7.58
C ARG A 254 13.11 -5.97 -8.01
N GLU A 255 12.84 -6.86 -7.05
CA GLU A 255 12.56 -8.27 -7.35
C GLU A 255 11.31 -8.42 -8.23
N ILE A 256 10.26 -7.62 -7.99
CA ILE A 256 9.07 -7.61 -8.85
C ILE A 256 9.41 -7.11 -10.26
N ALA A 257 10.19 -6.04 -10.39
CA ALA A 257 10.60 -5.50 -11.68
C ALA A 257 11.43 -6.52 -12.48
N GLU A 258 12.40 -7.17 -11.85
CA GLU A 258 13.22 -8.23 -12.46
C GLU A 258 12.40 -9.43 -12.92
N ILE A 259 11.43 -9.88 -12.11
CA ILE A 259 10.54 -10.99 -12.47
C ILE A 259 9.76 -10.70 -13.76
N PHE A 260 9.34 -9.45 -13.96
CA PHE A 260 8.63 -9.01 -15.16
C PHE A 260 9.55 -8.52 -16.29
N GLY A 261 10.87 -8.50 -16.09
CA GLY A 261 11.83 -7.97 -17.06
C GLY A 261 11.70 -6.47 -17.29
N ALA A 262 11.24 -5.73 -16.28
CA ALA A 262 10.98 -4.30 -16.35
C ALA A 262 12.25 -3.51 -16.10
N LYS A 263 12.59 -2.62 -17.02
CA LYS A 263 13.70 -1.66 -16.88
C LYS A 263 13.26 -0.36 -16.22
N ASN A 264 11.99 0.01 -16.41
CA ASN A 264 11.43 1.29 -15.99
C ASN A 264 10.24 1.09 -15.05
N ILE A 265 10.31 1.74 -13.88
CA ILE A 265 9.25 1.74 -12.88
C ILE A 265 8.59 3.11 -12.87
N HIS A 266 7.35 3.16 -13.32
CA HIS A 266 6.52 4.36 -13.33
C HIS A 266 5.67 4.41 -12.08
N ILE A 267 5.87 5.43 -11.25
CA ILE A 267 5.17 5.54 -9.98
C ILE A 267 3.87 6.32 -10.19
N LYS A 268 2.73 5.70 -9.90
CA LYS A 268 1.41 6.30 -10.08
C LYS A 268 0.84 6.76 -8.74
N ARG A 269 0.13 7.90 -8.77
CA ARG A 269 -0.46 8.53 -7.59
C ARG A 269 -1.89 8.06 -7.29
N CYS A 270 -2.30 6.92 -7.81
CA CYS A 270 -3.57 6.25 -7.53
C CYS A 270 -3.42 5.12 -6.47
N GLY A 271 -4.50 4.38 -6.24
CA GLY A 271 -4.57 3.10 -5.51
C GLY A 271 -6.02 2.73 -5.16
N VAL A 272 -6.17 1.79 -4.22
CA VAL A 272 -7.46 1.20 -3.79
C VAL A 272 -8.56 2.21 -3.48
N ARG A 273 -8.22 3.37 -2.91
CA ARG A 273 -9.20 4.41 -2.56
C ARG A 273 -9.92 4.96 -3.79
N ASP A 274 -9.22 5.10 -4.91
CA ASP A 274 -9.80 5.65 -6.14
C ASP A 274 -10.85 4.69 -6.70
N GLY A 275 -10.57 3.37 -6.70
CA GLY A 275 -11.56 2.35 -7.07
C GLY A 275 -12.71 2.24 -6.06
N TYR A 276 -12.45 2.43 -4.77
CA TYR A 276 -13.47 2.40 -3.73
C TYR A 276 -14.45 3.59 -3.84
N VAL A 277 -13.97 4.78 -4.21
CA VAL A 277 -14.84 5.93 -4.51
C VAL A 277 -15.80 5.60 -5.64
N LEU A 278 -15.32 4.99 -6.73
CA LEU A 278 -16.17 4.59 -7.86
C LEU A 278 -17.26 3.61 -7.45
N LYS A 279 -16.95 2.65 -6.56
CA LYS A 279 -17.95 1.73 -5.97
C LYS A 279 -19.05 2.52 -5.24
N ILE A 280 -18.69 3.49 -4.41
CA ILE A 280 -19.66 4.31 -3.66
C ILE A 280 -20.52 5.13 -4.62
N GLU A 281 -19.91 5.79 -5.62
CA GLU A 281 -20.64 6.59 -6.60
C GLU A 281 -21.65 5.76 -7.39
N GLN A 282 -21.29 4.53 -7.79
CA GLN A 282 -22.21 3.60 -8.45
C GLN A 282 -23.37 3.21 -7.55
N LYS A 283 -23.10 2.93 -6.26
CA LYS A 283 -24.15 2.62 -5.28
C LYS A 283 -25.11 3.79 -5.07
N LYS A 284 -24.61 5.02 -5.01
CA LYS A 284 -25.44 6.24 -4.87
C LYS A 284 -26.30 6.54 -6.10
N LYS A 285 -25.89 6.13 -7.31
CA LYS A 285 -26.69 6.27 -8.54
C LYS A 285 -27.79 5.22 -8.70
N ALA A 286 -27.71 4.13 -7.94
CA ALA A 286 -28.66 3.02 -8.00
C ALA A 286 -29.82 3.14 -6.98
N ILE A 287 -29.82 4.21 -6.18
CA ILE A 287 -30.85 4.59 -5.20
C ILE A 287 -31.54 5.84 -5.73
#